data_AF-A0A6P2AXA5-F1
#
_entry.id   AF-A0A6P2AXA5-F1
#
_cell.length_a   1.000
_cell.length_b   1.000
_cell.length_c   1.000
_cell.angle_alpha   90.00
_cell.angle_beta   90.00
_cell.angle_gamma   90.00
#
_symmetry.space_group_name_H-M   'P 1'
#
loop_
_entity.id
_entity.type
_entity.pdbx_description
1 polymer ?
#
loop_
_entity_poly.entity_id
_entity_poly.type
_entity_poly.pdbx_seq_one_letter_code
_entity_poly.pdbx_strand_id
1 'polypeptide(L)'
;MRLERGVNATRVNQDARHKLFVEGKDNQEIDPIVIKELLHNNGLTAVGVSTMGGCDNVRSAAQALIKEYPSYYFLIDRDDQDQETVDKSWQDFPDLDNYNMLIWHKRELENYFIDPDYIENSSFQKREINIRQRILNECNSRIFLDAANLTLYSISRELRKPLPIRHFRNPDKFRDQNAGELELSGLAVAMNERKISVASLLEQNAVKQRYIEFIQELSGGRIPLQYGSGSWLERMSGKEVFRVIANQCFEVKNAQGQSVVGKDKNKEIAKELARLPLEQQPSDFQGLINLLKSKVDGS
;
A
#
# COMPACT_ATOMS: atom_id res chain seq x y z
N MET A 1 -22.88 -28.52 -38.80
CA MET A 1 -22.54 -28.23 -37.39
C MET A 1 -21.10 -27.76 -37.35
N ARG A 2 -20.88 -26.44 -37.42
CA ARG A 2 -19.54 -25.83 -37.45
C ARG A 2 -19.11 -25.54 -36.01
N LEU A 3 -18.02 -26.15 -35.59
CA LEU A 3 -17.31 -25.79 -34.35
C LEU A 3 -16.60 -24.46 -34.56
N GLU A 4 -17.15 -23.39 -34.02
CA GLU A 4 -16.45 -22.11 -33.87
C GLU A 4 -15.36 -22.26 -32.78
N ARG A 5 -14.22 -22.83 -33.16
CA ARG A 5 -12.97 -22.74 -32.39
C ARG A 5 -12.24 -21.46 -32.82
N GLY A 6 -12.56 -20.38 -32.12
CA GLY A 6 -11.97 -19.06 -32.37
C GLY A 6 -12.10 -18.13 -31.17
N VAL A 7 -12.04 -18.65 -29.94
CA VAL A 7 -11.83 -17.79 -28.77
C VAL A 7 -10.37 -17.34 -28.81
N ASN A 8 -10.15 -16.16 -29.39
CA ASN A 8 -8.92 -15.40 -29.58
C ASN A 8 -7.73 -15.81 -28.70
N ALA A 9 -6.82 -16.63 -29.25
CA ALA A 9 -5.48 -16.84 -28.69
C ALA A 9 -4.69 -15.52 -28.54
N THR A 10 -5.05 -14.48 -29.30
CA THR A 10 -4.52 -13.11 -29.20
C THR A 10 -4.94 -12.39 -27.92
N ARG A 11 -6.14 -12.64 -27.38
CA ARG A 11 -6.59 -12.05 -26.11
C ARG A 11 -5.88 -12.70 -24.92
N VAL A 12 -5.76 -14.02 -24.94
CA VAL A 12 -5.02 -14.80 -23.92
C VAL A 12 -3.53 -14.45 -23.90
N ASN A 13 -2.95 -14.03 -25.04
CA ASN A 13 -1.56 -13.57 -25.11
C ASN A 13 -1.36 -12.12 -24.61
N GLN A 14 -2.39 -11.29 -24.57
CA GLN A 14 -2.31 -9.91 -24.01
C GLN A 14 -2.51 -9.90 -22.50
N ASP A 15 -3.44 -10.72 -21.97
CA ASP A 15 -3.62 -10.94 -20.53
C ASP A 15 -2.35 -11.48 -19.85
N ALA A 16 -1.44 -12.09 -20.63
CA ALA A 16 -0.15 -12.59 -20.18
C ALA A 16 0.99 -11.54 -20.20
N ARG A 17 0.80 -10.38 -20.84
CA ARG A 17 1.88 -9.39 -21.01
C ARG A 17 2.02 -8.45 -19.81
N HIS A 18 0.91 -7.94 -19.28
CA HIS A 18 0.92 -6.95 -18.21
C HIS A 18 0.40 -7.54 -16.89
N LYS A 19 1.21 -7.44 -15.83
CA LYS A 19 0.83 -7.94 -14.52
C LYS A 19 1.07 -6.91 -13.43
N LEU A 20 0.00 -6.54 -12.73
CA LEU A 20 0.05 -5.68 -11.56
C LEU A 20 -0.02 -6.53 -10.29
N PHE A 21 1.04 -6.44 -9.51
CA PHE A 21 1.14 -7.08 -8.22
C PHE A 21 0.73 -6.12 -7.12
N VAL A 22 -0.16 -6.57 -6.25
CA VAL A 22 -0.65 -5.81 -5.09
C VAL A 22 -0.32 -6.55 -3.80
N GLU A 23 -0.28 -5.82 -2.69
CA GLU A 23 -0.15 -6.44 -1.38
C GLU A 23 -1.34 -7.34 -1.05
N GLY A 24 -1.05 -8.44 -0.36
CA GLY A 24 -2.07 -9.35 0.13
C GLY A 24 -1.58 -10.79 0.27
N LYS A 25 -2.26 -11.56 1.11
CA LYS A 25 -1.99 -12.97 1.35
C LYS A 25 -2.50 -13.86 0.23
N ASP A 26 -3.65 -13.51 -0.33
CA ASP A 26 -4.30 -14.25 -1.42
C ASP A 26 -5.16 -13.34 -2.29
N ASN A 27 -5.54 -13.83 -3.47
CA ASN A 27 -6.35 -13.09 -4.44
C ASN A 27 -7.82 -12.87 -4.00
N GLN A 28 -8.21 -13.24 -2.78
CA GLN A 28 -9.54 -13.02 -2.20
C GLN A 28 -9.57 -11.87 -1.17
N GLU A 29 -8.42 -11.24 -0.93
CA GLU A 29 -8.32 -10.01 -0.14
C GLU A 29 -8.88 -8.80 -0.91
N ILE A 30 -9.09 -7.70 -0.18
CA ILE A 30 -9.78 -6.51 -0.71
C ILE A 30 -8.98 -5.85 -1.83
N ASP A 31 -7.68 -5.67 -1.67
CA ASP A 31 -6.77 -5.08 -2.66
C ASP A 31 -6.87 -5.72 -4.05
N PRO A 32 -6.55 -7.03 -4.24
CA PRO A 32 -6.60 -7.64 -5.56
C PRO A 32 -8.01 -7.62 -6.16
N ILE A 33 -9.06 -7.71 -5.34
CA ILE A 33 -10.45 -7.68 -5.81
C ILE A 33 -10.84 -6.29 -6.30
N VAL A 34 -10.58 -5.27 -5.48
CA VAL A 34 -10.97 -3.88 -5.76
C VAL A 34 -10.18 -3.32 -6.93
N ILE A 35 -8.86 -3.57 -6.97
CA ILE A 35 -8.02 -3.10 -8.07
C ILE A 35 -8.43 -3.80 -9.37
N LYS A 36 -8.69 -5.10 -9.35
CA LYS A 36 -9.21 -5.80 -10.53
C LYS A 36 -10.53 -5.21 -11.00
N GLU A 37 -11.45 -4.93 -10.09
CA GLU A 37 -12.75 -4.30 -10.41
C GLU A 37 -12.54 -2.91 -11.03
N LEU A 38 -11.69 -2.07 -10.43
CA LEU A 38 -11.34 -0.74 -10.92
C LEU A 38 -10.75 -0.79 -12.34
N LEU A 39 -9.78 -1.68 -12.60
CA LEU A 39 -9.16 -1.84 -13.92
C LEU A 39 -10.18 -2.30 -14.96
N HIS A 40 -10.97 -3.32 -14.64
CA HIS A 40 -11.98 -3.87 -15.55
C HIS A 40 -13.05 -2.85 -15.91
N ASN A 41 -13.56 -2.11 -14.92
CA ASN A 41 -14.57 -1.08 -15.12
C ASN A 41 -14.06 0.04 -16.05
N ASN A 42 -12.75 0.20 -16.15
CA ASN A 42 -12.08 1.22 -16.97
C ASN A 42 -11.47 0.67 -18.26
N GLY A 43 -11.82 -0.56 -18.67
CA GLY A 43 -11.40 -1.17 -19.93
C GLY A 43 -10.00 -1.80 -19.92
N LEU A 44 -9.33 -1.88 -18.77
CA LEU A 44 -7.99 -2.47 -18.61
C LEU A 44 -8.05 -3.97 -18.26
N THR A 45 -8.80 -4.75 -19.02
CA THR A 45 -8.92 -6.21 -18.76
C THR A 45 -7.65 -6.99 -19.10
N ALA A 46 -6.76 -6.41 -19.92
CA ALA A 46 -5.49 -7.01 -20.33
C ALA A 46 -4.41 -6.97 -19.23
N VAL A 47 -4.65 -6.25 -18.12
CA VAL A 47 -3.74 -6.20 -16.98
C VAL A 47 -4.18 -7.23 -15.95
N GLY A 48 -3.41 -8.31 -15.80
CA GLY A 48 -3.64 -9.30 -14.75
C GLY A 48 -3.30 -8.74 -13.37
N VAL A 49 -4.18 -8.91 -12.38
CA VAL A 49 -3.92 -8.55 -10.98
C VAL A 49 -3.58 -9.81 -10.18
N SER A 50 -2.55 -9.75 -9.34
CA SER A 50 -2.15 -10.86 -8.47
C SER A 50 -1.56 -10.36 -7.16
N THR A 51 -1.68 -11.15 -6.09
CA THR A 51 -0.99 -10.83 -4.84
C THR A 51 0.48 -11.23 -4.86
N MET A 52 1.28 -10.56 -4.03
CA MET A 52 2.72 -10.83 -3.88
C MET A 52 3.16 -11.25 -2.47
N GLY A 53 2.24 -11.38 -1.52
CA GLY A 53 2.58 -11.51 -0.10
C GLY A 53 3.00 -10.16 0.51
N GLY A 54 3.64 -10.18 1.68
CA GLY A 54 4.10 -8.96 2.35
C GLY A 54 5.27 -8.27 1.64
N CYS A 55 5.38 -6.95 1.84
CA CYS A 55 6.33 -6.04 1.18
C CYS A 55 7.82 -6.37 1.34
N ASP A 56 8.21 -7.20 2.32
CA ASP A 56 9.63 -7.53 2.58
C ASP A 56 10.33 -8.24 1.40
N ASN A 57 9.56 -8.73 0.40
CA ASN A 57 10.07 -9.51 -0.72
C ASN A 57 9.89 -8.87 -2.11
N VAL A 58 9.48 -7.60 -2.23
CA VAL A 58 9.21 -6.94 -3.54
C VAL A 58 10.39 -7.09 -4.50
N ARG A 59 11.61 -6.87 -4.00
CA ARG A 59 12.85 -7.04 -4.76
C ARG A 59 13.05 -8.48 -5.26
N SER A 60 12.86 -9.46 -4.38
CA SER A 60 13.02 -10.88 -4.72
C SER A 60 11.97 -11.33 -5.73
N ALA A 61 10.73 -10.84 -5.57
CA ALA A 61 9.64 -11.06 -6.52
C ALA A 61 9.99 -10.43 -7.88
N ALA A 62 10.40 -9.16 -7.92
CA ALA A 62 10.78 -8.47 -9.15
C ALA A 62 11.88 -9.23 -9.92
N GLN A 63 12.93 -9.68 -9.22
CA GLN A 63 14.03 -10.43 -9.82
C GLN A 63 13.59 -11.78 -10.42
N ALA A 64 12.60 -12.45 -9.82
CA ALA A 64 12.02 -13.66 -10.38
C ALA A 64 11.10 -13.34 -11.58
N LEU A 65 10.32 -12.27 -11.48
CA LEU A 65 9.26 -11.91 -12.42
C LEU A 65 9.77 -11.31 -13.74
N ILE A 66 10.92 -10.60 -13.74
CA ILE A 66 11.56 -10.08 -14.97
C ILE A 66 11.71 -11.19 -16.03
N LYS A 67 11.89 -12.44 -15.61
CA LYS A 67 12.08 -13.58 -16.52
C LYS A 67 10.77 -14.14 -17.09
N GLU A 68 9.65 -13.96 -16.38
CA GLU A 68 8.35 -14.55 -16.74
C GLU A 68 7.37 -13.53 -17.33
N TYR A 69 7.45 -12.27 -16.92
CA TYR A 69 6.54 -11.20 -17.31
C TYR A 69 7.35 -9.97 -17.75
N PRO A 70 7.46 -9.69 -19.06
CA PRO A 70 8.22 -8.54 -19.56
C PRO A 70 7.69 -7.20 -19.07
N SER A 71 6.39 -7.12 -18.76
CA SER A 71 5.73 -5.91 -18.25
C SER A 71 5.06 -6.20 -16.90
N TYR A 72 5.83 -6.07 -15.83
CA TYR A 72 5.34 -6.22 -14.46
C TYR A 72 5.36 -4.87 -13.72
N TYR A 73 4.44 -4.72 -12.78
CA TYR A 73 4.27 -3.54 -11.94
C TYR A 73 3.95 -3.94 -10.51
N PHE A 74 4.37 -3.13 -9.53
CA PHE A 74 3.97 -3.30 -8.14
C PHE A 74 3.19 -2.08 -7.65
N LEU A 75 2.21 -2.33 -6.78
CA LEU A 75 1.43 -1.31 -6.11
C LEU A 75 1.30 -1.69 -4.64
N ILE A 76 1.92 -0.89 -3.78
CA ILE A 76 2.11 -1.22 -2.37
C ILE A 76 1.48 -0.16 -1.45
N ASP A 77 1.21 -0.57 -0.21
CA ASP A 77 0.74 0.32 0.84
C ASP A 77 1.86 1.34 1.16
N ARG A 78 1.47 2.56 1.57
CA ARG A 78 2.44 3.60 1.93
C ARG A 78 3.13 3.33 3.26
N ASP A 79 2.41 2.68 4.18
CA ASP A 79 2.87 2.46 5.56
C ASP A 79 3.42 3.76 6.20
N ASP A 80 4.74 3.81 6.45
CA ASP A 80 5.43 4.92 7.08
C ASP A 80 6.34 5.72 6.10
N GLN A 81 6.26 5.44 4.80
CA GLN A 81 7.03 6.15 3.75
C GLN A 81 6.68 7.65 3.74
N ASP A 82 7.71 8.48 3.55
CA ASP A 82 7.55 9.92 3.42
C ASP A 82 6.91 10.32 2.08
N GLN A 83 6.42 11.55 2.00
CA GLN A 83 5.71 12.05 0.83
C GLN A 83 6.63 12.13 -0.41
N GLU A 84 7.90 12.50 -0.23
CA GLU A 84 8.84 12.63 -1.34
C GLU A 84 9.07 11.29 -2.04
N THR A 85 9.19 10.21 -1.26
CA THR A 85 9.34 8.84 -1.78
C THR A 85 8.10 8.40 -2.55
N VAL A 86 6.90 8.70 -2.02
CA VAL A 86 5.64 8.44 -2.71
C VAL A 86 5.59 9.19 -4.04
N ASP A 87 5.78 10.52 -4.02
CA ASP A 87 5.64 11.35 -5.22
C ASP A 87 6.60 10.92 -6.34
N LYS A 88 7.86 10.61 -5.98
CA LYS A 88 8.86 10.07 -6.91
C LYS A 88 8.39 8.76 -7.55
N SER A 89 7.79 7.85 -6.77
CA SER A 89 7.30 6.58 -7.29
C SER A 89 6.24 6.76 -8.39
N TRP A 90 5.42 7.82 -8.33
CA TRP A 90 4.42 8.13 -9.36
C TRP A 90 5.00 8.88 -10.56
N GLN A 91 5.93 9.82 -10.32
CA GLN A 91 6.52 10.65 -11.38
C GLN A 91 7.40 9.83 -12.33
N ASP A 92 8.21 8.93 -11.77
CA ASP A 92 9.21 8.18 -12.53
C ASP A 92 8.67 6.83 -13.06
N PHE A 93 7.38 6.55 -12.85
CA PHE A 93 6.79 5.26 -13.21
C PHE A 93 6.65 5.06 -14.73
N PRO A 94 7.07 3.89 -15.28
CA PRO A 94 7.74 2.78 -14.61
C PRO A 94 9.26 3.01 -14.50
N ASP A 95 9.81 2.70 -13.33
CA ASP A 95 11.25 2.78 -13.06
C ASP A 95 11.82 1.39 -12.74
N LEU A 96 12.60 0.84 -13.66
CA LEU A 96 13.22 -0.49 -13.52
C LEU A 96 14.23 -0.55 -12.37
N ASP A 97 14.91 0.56 -12.05
CA ASP A 97 15.87 0.61 -10.95
C ASP A 97 15.15 0.52 -9.59
N ASN A 98 13.87 0.92 -9.56
CA ASN A 98 12.96 0.80 -8.45
C ASN A 98 11.84 -0.24 -8.68
N TYR A 99 12.12 -1.24 -9.52
CA TYR A 99 11.27 -2.41 -9.74
C TYR A 99 9.87 -2.13 -10.31
N ASN A 100 9.65 -1.01 -10.99
CA ASN A 100 8.34 -0.57 -11.47
C ASN A 100 7.31 -0.52 -10.31
N MET A 101 7.68 0.11 -9.21
CA MET A 101 6.88 0.17 -7.99
C MET A 101 6.12 1.51 -7.88
N LEU A 102 4.83 1.42 -7.58
CA LEU A 102 3.97 2.52 -7.15
C LEU A 102 3.65 2.35 -5.67
N ILE A 103 3.58 3.47 -4.96
CA ILE A 103 3.21 3.52 -3.55
C ILE A 103 1.97 4.40 -3.43
N TRP A 104 0.91 3.94 -2.78
CA TRP A 104 -0.29 4.78 -2.59
C TRP A 104 0.04 6.13 -1.89
N HIS A 105 -0.71 7.20 -2.19
CA HIS A 105 -0.55 8.43 -1.40
C HIS A 105 -1.18 8.31 -0.02
N LYS A 106 -2.23 7.49 0.13
CA LYS A 106 -2.79 7.13 1.44
C LYS A 106 -2.15 5.85 1.99
N ARG A 107 -2.23 5.64 3.30
CA ARG A 107 -1.55 4.56 4.03
C ARG A 107 -1.85 3.18 3.47
N GLU A 108 -3.14 2.88 3.35
CA GLU A 108 -3.68 1.62 2.83
C GLU A 108 -4.73 1.93 1.77
N LEU A 109 -5.07 0.98 0.91
CA LEU A 109 -6.19 1.12 -0.03
C LEU A 109 -7.51 1.50 0.67
N GLU A 110 -7.75 0.99 1.88
CA GLU A 110 -8.92 1.30 2.68
C GLU A 110 -9.03 2.77 3.08
N ASN A 111 -7.93 3.53 3.09
CA ASN A 111 -7.97 4.95 3.38
C ASN A 111 -8.72 5.76 2.32
N TYR A 112 -8.83 5.28 1.08
CA TYR A 112 -9.69 5.90 0.07
C TYR A 112 -11.17 5.66 0.41
N PHE A 113 -11.51 4.50 0.97
CA PHE A 113 -12.87 4.15 1.37
C PHE A 113 -13.31 4.70 2.73
N ILE A 114 -12.51 5.53 3.39
CA ILE A 114 -12.95 6.35 4.53
C ILE A 114 -12.95 7.84 4.19
N ASP A 115 -12.68 8.19 2.94
CA ASP A 115 -12.87 9.54 2.43
C ASP A 115 -14.36 9.81 2.30
N PRO A 116 -14.92 10.78 3.05
CA PRO A 116 -16.35 11.01 3.06
C PRO A 116 -16.89 11.40 1.68
N ASP A 117 -16.13 12.17 0.90
CA ASP A 117 -16.58 12.64 -0.42
C ASP A 117 -16.70 11.50 -1.43
N TYR A 118 -15.99 10.39 -1.19
CA TYR A 118 -16.04 9.20 -2.03
C TYR A 118 -17.02 8.14 -1.49
N ILE A 119 -16.92 7.81 -0.21
CA ILE A 119 -17.70 6.70 0.39
C ILE A 119 -19.21 7.00 0.46
N GLU A 120 -19.61 8.28 0.47
CA GLU A 120 -21.01 8.72 0.46
C GLU A 120 -21.74 8.35 -0.85
N ASN A 121 -21.00 8.03 -1.92
CA ASN A 121 -21.59 7.67 -3.21
C ASN A 121 -22.07 6.20 -3.28
N SER A 122 -21.77 5.38 -2.25
CA SER A 122 -22.19 3.98 -2.21
C SER A 122 -23.69 3.85 -1.96
N SER A 123 -24.41 3.11 -2.81
CA SER A 123 -25.85 2.87 -2.65
C SER A 123 -26.18 2.01 -1.42
N PHE A 124 -25.21 1.28 -0.89
CA PHE A 124 -25.36 0.52 0.36
C PHE A 124 -25.42 1.37 1.63
N GLN A 125 -25.21 2.70 1.55
CA GLN A 125 -25.23 3.56 2.74
C GLN A 125 -26.64 3.62 3.36
N LYS A 126 -26.71 3.47 4.68
CA LYS A 126 -27.92 3.72 5.46
C LYS A 126 -28.19 5.23 5.52
N ARG A 127 -29.33 5.66 4.98
CA ARG A 127 -29.66 7.07 4.75
C ARG A 127 -29.75 7.91 6.03
N GLU A 128 -30.08 7.29 7.15
CA GLU A 128 -30.26 7.93 8.44
C GLU A 128 -28.94 8.16 9.20
N ILE A 129 -27.82 7.65 8.70
CA ILE A 129 -26.52 7.73 9.38
C ILE A 129 -25.65 8.83 8.76
N ASN A 130 -25.25 9.78 9.61
CA ASN A 130 -24.23 10.76 9.26
C ASN A 130 -22.84 10.08 9.27
N ILE A 131 -22.39 9.67 8.09
CA ILE A 131 -21.14 8.93 7.91
C ILE A 131 -19.91 9.77 8.22
N ARG A 132 -19.90 11.05 7.84
CA ARG A 132 -18.82 12.00 8.18
C ARG A 132 -18.57 12.06 9.68
N GLN A 133 -19.63 12.15 10.48
CA GLN A 133 -19.49 12.19 11.93
C GLN A 133 -19.02 10.85 12.49
N ARG A 134 -19.44 9.72 11.90
CA ARG A 134 -19.01 8.38 12.33
C ARG A 134 -17.51 8.16 12.08
N ILE A 135 -17.02 8.51 10.89
CA ILE A 135 -15.59 8.48 10.55
C ILE A 135 -14.81 9.35 11.52
N LEU A 136 -15.26 10.59 11.74
CA LEU A 136 -14.57 11.53 12.63
C LEU A 136 -14.51 11.02 14.07
N ASN A 137 -15.59 10.42 14.58
CA ASN A 137 -15.64 9.85 15.92
C ASN A 137 -14.68 8.66 16.06
N GLU A 138 -14.67 7.75 15.08
CA GLU A 138 -13.78 6.59 15.07
C GLU A 138 -12.32 7.05 15.07
N CYS A 139 -11.93 7.94 14.16
CA CYS A 139 -10.56 8.46 14.10
C CYS A 139 -10.16 9.22 15.36
N ASN A 140 -11.05 10.02 15.95
CA ASN A 140 -10.78 10.69 17.23
C ASN A 140 -10.52 9.69 18.36
N SER A 141 -11.26 8.57 18.41
CA SER A 141 -11.06 7.53 19.43
C SER A 141 -9.73 6.80 19.27
N ARG A 142 -9.15 6.81 18.06
CA ARG A 142 -7.97 6.02 17.69
C ARG A 142 -6.68 6.82 17.53
N ILE A 143 -6.74 8.15 17.41
CA ILE A 143 -5.59 8.99 17.04
C ILE A 143 -4.32 8.66 17.84
N PHE A 144 -4.44 8.48 19.16
CA PHE A 144 -3.31 8.16 20.03
C PHE A 144 -2.79 6.74 19.82
N LEU A 145 -3.68 5.77 19.57
CA LEU A 145 -3.28 4.40 19.25
C LEU A 145 -2.56 4.34 17.89
N ASP A 146 -3.11 4.99 16.88
CA ASP A 146 -2.51 5.02 15.54
C ASP A 146 -1.18 5.80 15.53
N ALA A 147 -1.05 6.91 16.26
CA ALA A 147 0.23 7.60 16.45
C ALA A 147 1.28 6.70 17.14
N ALA A 148 0.87 5.91 18.15
CA ALA A 148 1.76 4.96 18.81
C ALA A 148 2.23 3.87 17.83
N ASN A 149 1.32 3.32 17.02
CA ASN A 149 1.67 2.31 16.02
C ASN A 149 2.61 2.88 14.94
N LEU A 150 2.36 4.09 14.43
CA LEU A 150 3.26 4.77 13.50
C LEU A 150 4.65 5.00 14.09
N THR A 151 4.72 5.30 15.39
CA THR A 151 6.00 5.39 16.14
C THR A 151 6.74 4.05 16.10
N LEU A 152 6.05 2.95 16.37
CA LEU A 152 6.64 1.61 16.34
C LEU A 152 7.07 1.20 14.93
N TYR A 153 6.29 1.51 13.90
CA TYR A 153 6.66 1.23 12.51
C TYR A 153 7.92 1.99 12.10
N SER A 154 7.96 3.30 12.37
CA SER A 154 9.11 4.16 12.10
C SER A 154 10.40 3.64 12.79
N ILE A 155 10.31 3.27 14.07
CA ILE A 155 11.43 2.68 14.80
C ILE A 155 11.83 1.33 14.18
N SER A 156 10.86 0.44 13.94
CA SER A 156 11.13 -0.89 13.37
C SER A 156 11.84 -0.78 12.02
N ARG A 157 11.40 0.12 11.15
CA ARG A 157 12.02 0.37 9.84
C ARG A 157 13.46 0.84 9.99
N GLU A 158 13.73 1.78 10.89
CA GLU A 158 15.10 2.26 11.13
C GLU A 158 16.01 1.18 11.72
N LEU A 159 15.48 0.28 12.55
CA LEU A 159 16.21 -0.88 13.06
C LEU A 159 16.52 -1.90 11.97
N ARG A 160 15.61 -2.10 11.01
CA ARG A 160 15.78 -3.02 9.87
C ARG A 160 16.78 -2.53 8.83
N LYS A 161 17.20 -1.25 8.85
CA LYS A 161 18.22 -0.74 7.92
C LYS A 161 19.47 -1.62 8.00
N PRO A 162 19.97 -2.14 6.86
CA PRO A 162 21.12 -3.01 6.83
C PRO A 162 22.35 -2.26 7.34
N LEU A 163 23.32 -3.02 7.85
CA LEU A 163 24.62 -2.45 8.18
C LEU A 163 25.23 -1.82 6.92
N PRO A 164 25.89 -0.66 7.03
CA PRO A 164 26.55 0.00 5.90
C PRO A 164 27.85 -0.72 5.50
N ILE A 165 27.88 -2.04 5.59
CA ILE A 165 29.04 -2.88 5.37
C ILE A 165 28.72 -3.80 4.20
N ARG A 166 29.49 -3.66 3.13
CA ARG A 166 29.38 -4.55 1.97
C ARG A 166 30.08 -5.87 2.28
N HIS A 167 29.56 -6.96 1.74
CA HIS A 167 30.30 -8.22 1.75
C HIS A 167 31.68 -8.04 1.11
N PHE A 168 32.71 -8.58 1.76
CA PHE A 168 34.07 -8.61 1.23
C PHE A 168 34.11 -9.46 -0.05
N ARG A 169 34.87 -9.01 -1.04
CA ARG A 169 34.98 -9.68 -2.36
C ARG A 169 36.41 -10.02 -2.78
N ASN A 170 37.41 -9.59 -2.02
CA ASN A 170 38.82 -9.79 -2.36
C ASN A 170 39.41 -10.91 -1.48
N PRO A 171 39.66 -12.12 -2.02
CA PRO A 171 40.23 -13.23 -1.26
C PRO A 171 41.62 -12.92 -0.70
N ASP A 172 42.42 -12.07 -1.34
CA ASP A 172 43.80 -11.77 -0.93
C ASP A 172 43.86 -11.04 0.43
N LYS A 173 42.79 -10.32 0.77
CA LYS A 173 42.61 -9.68 2.09
C LYS A 173 42.29 -10.69 3.19
N PHE A 174 41.89 -11.90 2.83
CA PHE A 174 41.49 -12.99 3.73
C PHE A 174 42.36 -14.24 3.52
N ARG A 175 43.63 -14.05 3.15
CA ARG A 175 44.58 -15.13 2.83
C ARG A 175 44.89 -16.08 3.98
N ASP A 176 44.69 -15.63 5.22
CA ASP A 176 44.90 -16.39 6.44
C ASP A 176 43.97 -15.87 7.56
N GLN A 177 43.91 -16.59 8.68
CA GLN A 177 43.05 -16.24 9.82
C GLN A 177 43.34 -14.83 10.36
N ASN A 178 44.62 -14.48 10.54
CA ASN A 178 45.01 -13.19 11.12
C ASN A 178 44.64 -12.01 10.21
N ALA A 179 44.83 -12.18 8.89
CA ALA A 179 44.43 -11.19 7.90
C ALA A 179 42.91 -10.97 7.91
N GLY A 180 42.14 -12.05 8.02
CA GLY A 180 40.68 -11.97 8.17
C GLY A 180 40.23 -11.26 9.46
N GLU A 181 40.87 -11.58 10.59
CA GLU A 181 40.61 -10.91 11.87
C GLU A 181 40.92 -9.41 11.79
N LEU A 182 42.00 -9.00 11.12
CA LEU A 182 42.37 -7.60 10.95
C LEU A 182 41.35 -6.84 10.08
N GLU A 183 40.93 -7.43 8.96
CA GLU A 183 39.92 -6.82 8.08
C GLU A 183 38.56 -6.69 8.77
N LEU A 184 38.14 -7.70 9.54
CA LEU A 184 36.91 -7.63 10.35
C LEU A 184 37.04 -6.60 11.48
N SER A 185 38.19 -6.53 12.14
CA SER A 185 38.44 -5.54 13.20
C SER A 185 38.38 -4.11 12.68
N GLY A 186 38.74 -3.90 11.40
CA GLY A 186 38.59 -2.62 10.71
C GLY A 186 37.14 -2.12 10.60
N LEU A 187 36.14 -2.98 10.79
CA LEU A 187 34.72 -2.61 10.79
C LEU A 187 34.24 -2.04 12.13
N ALA A 188 35.07 -2.06 13.17
CA ALA A 188 34.67 -1.67 14.53
C ALA A 188 34.07 -0.26 14.61
N VAL A 189 34.58 0.69 13.81
CA VAL A 189 34.06 2.07 13.76
C VAL A 189 32.62 2.10 13.26
N ALA A 190 32.35 1.53 12.07
CA ALA A 190 31.00 1.49 11.48
C ALA A 190 30.01 0.70 12.36
N MET A 191 30.47 -0.36 13.02
CA MET A 191 29.68 -1.12 13.99
C MET A 191 29.32 -0.29 15.22
N ASN A 192 30.27 0.47 15.75
CA ASN A 192 30.05 1.33 16.90
C ASN A 192 29.12 2.51 16.56
N GLU A 193 29.26 3.11 15.38
CA GLU A 193 28.34 4.13 14.87
C GLU A 193 26.90 3.60 14.78
N ARG A 194 26.72 2.40 14.22
CA ARG A 194 25.39 1.76 14.17
C ARG A 194 24.85 1.50 15.57
N LYS A 195 25.68 1.02 16.50
CA LYS A 195 25.29 0.78 17.89
C LYS A 195 24.80 2.07 18.57
N ILE A 196 25.54 3.17 18.41
CA ILE A 196 25.17 4.49 18.95
C ILE A 196 23.84 4.95 18.34
N SER A 197 23.69 4.85 17.01
CA SER A 197 22.45 5.21 16.31
C SER A 197 21.25 4.40 16.80
N VAL A 198 21.39 3.09 16.94
CA VAL A 198 20.33 2.21 17.47
C VAL A 198 20.00 2.54 18.93
N ALA A 199 21.01 2.82 19.76
CA ALA A 199 20.78 3.23 21.14
C ALA A 199 19.98 4.54 21.20
N SER A 200 20.39 5.57 20.44
CA SER A 200 19.69 6.86 20.41
C SER A 200 18.24 6.76 19.91
N LEU A 201 17.98 5.85 18.96
CA LEU A 201 16.65 5.59 18.41
C LEU A 201 15.68 5.04 19.48
N LEU A 202 16.21 4.26 20.41
CA LEU A 202 15.44 3.56 21.45
C LEU A 202 15.41 4.32 22.79
N GLU A 203 16.05 5.49 22.87
CA GLU A 203 15.98 6.33 24.06
C GLU A 203 14.55 6.79 24.32
N GLN A 204 14.15 6.78 25.61
CA GLN A 204 12.79 7.13 26.01
C GLN A 204 12.33 8.50 25.48
N ASN A 205 13.23 9.50 25.50
CA ASN A 205 12.92 10.84 24.99
C ASN A 205 12.75 10.86 23.47
N ALA A 206 13.56 10.10 22.73
CA ALA A 206 13.43 9.99 21.28
C ALA A 206 12.12 9.31 20.87
N VAL A 207 11.75 8.22 21.54
CA VAL A 207 10.46 7.53 21.32
C VAL A 207 9.29 8.45 21.64
N LYS A 208 9.34 9.15 22.78
CA LYS A 208 8.30 10.11 23.18
C LYS A 208 8.17 11.25 22.18
N GLN A 209 9.30 11.80 21.71
CA GLN A 209 9.32 12.90 20.76
C GLN A 209 8.68 12.49 19.43
N ARG A 210 9.04 11.32 18.88
CA ARG A 210 8.41 10.77 17.67
C ARG A 210 6.91 10.56 17.82
N TYR A 211 6.47 10.06 18.97
CA TYR A 211 5.05 9.90 19.24
C TYR A 211 4.30 11.24 19.22
N ILE A 212 4.88 12.28 19.83
CA ILE A 212 4.31 13.64 19.81
C ILE A 212 4.30 14.20 18.38
N GLU A 213 5.36 13.97 17.61
CA GLU A 213 5.43 14.39 16.20
C GLU A 213 4.34 13.72 15.36
N PHE A 214 4.10 12.41 15.52
CA PHE A 214 3.00 11.75 14.84
C PHE A 214 1.62 12.25 15.28
N ILE A 215 1.41 12.54 16.57
CA ILE A 215 0.15 13.18 17.01
C ILE A 215 -0.01 14.53 16.31
N GLN A 216 1.03 15.35 16.29
CA GLN A 216 1.02 16.67 15.68
C GLN A 216 0.74 16.59 14.18
N GLU A 217 1.36 15.63 13.48
CA GLU A 217 1.17 15.38 12.07
C GLU A 217 -0.27 14.95 11.75
N LEU A 218 -0.76 13.92 12.44
CA LEU A 218 -2.11 13.40 12.25
C LEU A 218 -3.17 14.47 12.54
N SER A 219 -2.98 15.26 13.59
CA SER A 219 -3.97 16.26 14.04
C SER A 219 -3.85 17.63 13.39
N GLY A 220 -2.71 17.95 12.77
CA GLY A 220 -2.37 19.33 12.41
C GLY A 220 -2.33 20.27 13.62
N GLY A 221 -2.09 19.73 14.82
CA GLY A 221 -2.13 20.46 16.09
C GLY A 221 -3.53 20.70 16.66
N ARG A 222 -4.58 20.07 16.12
CA ARG A 222 -5.97 20.22 16.59
C ARG A 222 -6.57 18.90 17.06
N ILE A 223 -6.91 18.86 18.34
CA ILE A 223 -7.66 17.76 18.95
C ILE A 223 -8.92 18.36 19.61
N PRO A 224 -10.14 17.87 19.32
CA PRO A 224 -10.45 16.73 18.45
C PRO A 224 -10.13 16.99 16.97
N LEU A 225 -9.90 15.91 16.22
CA LEU A 225 -9.68 15.92 14.78
C LEU A 225 -10.82 16.64 14.05
N GLN A 226 -10.48 17.28 12.94
CA GLN A 226 -11.40 17.96 12.03
C GLN A 226 -11.02 17.65 10.58
N TYR A 227 -12.00 17.62 9.69
CA TYR A 227 -11.73 17.49 8.25
C TYR A 227 -10.90 18.66 7.74
N GLY A 228 -10.00 18.37 6.80
CA GLY A 228 -9.08 19.37 6.22
C GLY A 228 -7.98 19.86 7.17
N SER A 229 -7.75 19.19 8.29
CA SER A 229 -6.66 19.49 9.23
C SER A 229 -5.85 18.23 9.53
N GLY A 230 -4.53 18.35 9.48
CA GLY A 230 -3.61 17.22 9.68
C GLY A 230 -3.69 16.17 8.56
N SER A 231 -3.04 15.04 8.76
CA SER A 231 -2.92 13.95 7.78
C SER A 231 -3.61 12.65 8.22
N TRP A 232 -4.63 12.75 9.08
CA TRP A 232 -5.22 11.57 9.72
C TRP A 232 -5.98 10.65 8.75
N LEU A 233 -6.65 11.20 7.73
CA LEU A 233 -7.33 10.40 6.70
C LEU A 233 -6.33 9.61 5.86
N GLU A 234 -5.13 10.16 5.69
CA GLU A 234 -4.07 9.60 4.87
C GLU A 234 -3.22 8.60 5.65
N ARG A 235 -3.02 8.78 6.97
CA ARG A 235 -2.00 8.04 7.73
C ARG A 235 -2.50 7.14 8.86
N MET A 236 -3.75 7.27 9.29
CA MET A 236 -4.32 6.28 10.25
C MET A 236 -4.65 4.97 9.53
N SER A 237 -4.82 3.87 10.28
CA SER A 237 -5.16 2.58 9.68
C SER A 237 -6.54 2.60 9.02
N GLY A 238 -6.57 2.66 7.69
CA GLY A 238 -7.78 2.60 6.89
C GLY A 238 -8.53 1.29 7.11
N LYS A 239 -7.81 0.15 7.19
CA LYS A 239 -8.35 -1.19 7.43
C LYS A 239 -9.24 -1.24 8.66
N GLU A 240 -8.74 -0.70 9.77
CA GLU A 240 -9.46 -0.73 11.05
C GLU A 240 -10.65 0.23 11.05
N VAL A 241 -10.46 1.47 10.55
CA VAL A 241 -11.53 2.47 10.49
C VAL A 241 -12.62 2.03 9.51
N PHE A 242 -12.27 1.66 8.28
CA PHE A 242 -13.21 1.22 7.26
C PHE A 242 -14.03 0.02 7.72
N ARG A 243 -13.42 -0.96 8.41
CA ARG A 243 -14.16 -2.08 8.98
C ARG A 243 -15.27 -1.63 9.94
N VAL A 244 -15.00 -0.66 10.81
CA VAL A 244 -16.01 -0.14 11.74
C VAL A 244 -17.09 0.63 10.98
N ILE A 245 -16.69 1.51 10.05
CA ILE A 245 -17.58 2.34 9.26
C ILE A 245 -18.50 1.50 8.36
N ALA A 246 -17.97 0.51 7.64
CA ALA A 246 -18.72 -0.44 6.82
C ALA A 246 -19.77 -1.21 7.65
N ASN A 247 -19.43 -1.60 8.87
CA ASN A 247 -20.35 -2.32 9.74
C ASN A 247 -21.48 -1.43 10.26
N GLN A 248 -21.16 -0.21 10.70
CA GLN A 248 -22.13 0.70 11.30
C GLN A 248 -23.02 1.38 10.24
N CYS A 249 -22.42 1.84 9.14
CA CYS A 249 -23.05 2.80 8.24
C CYS A 249 -23.69 2.19 6.98
N PHE A 250 -23.45 0.91 6.69
CA PHE A 250 -23.89 0.28 5.45
C PHE A 250 -24.78 -0.94 5.67
N GLU A 251 -25.62 -1.26 4.70
CA GLU A 251 -26.39 -2.50 4.61
C GLU A 251 -26.23 -3.08 3.21
N VAL A 252 -25.62 -4.27 3.12
CA VAL A 252 -25.35 -4.97 1.86
C VAL A 252 -26.15 -6.25 1.87
N LYS A 253 -26.89 -6.53 0.78
CA LYS A 253 -27.63 -7.77 0.57
C LYS A 253 -27.10 -8.51 -0.64
N ASN A 254 -27.01 -9.83 -0.56
CA ASN A 254 -26.69 -10.67 -1.71
C ASN A 254 -27.91 -10.79 -2.66
N ALA A 255 -27.72 -11.49 -3.78
CA ALA A 255 -28.79 -11.71 -4.76
C ALA A 255 -30.02 -12.46 -4.19
N GLN A 256 -29.84 -13.20 -3.09
CA GLN A 256 -30.91 -13.90 -2.37
C GLN A 256 -31.56 -13.03 -1.28
N GLY A 257 -31.18 -11.75 -1.15
CA GLY A 257 -31.71 -10.81 -0.16
C GLY A 257 -31.14 -10.96 1.25
N GLN A 258 -30.14 -11.83 1.45
CA GLN A 258 -29.51 -12.05 2.76
C GLN A 258 -28.40 -11.04 3.04
N SER A 259 -28.25 -10.64 4.30
CA SER A 259 -27.23 -9.68 4.71
C SER A 259 -25.81 -10.23 4.54
N VAL A 260 -24.95 -9.45 3.88
CA VAL A 260 -23.51 -9.71 3.79
C VAL A 260 -22.81 -9.06 4.98
N VAL A 261 -21.88 -9.79 5.61
CA VAL A 261 -21.22 -9.38 6.88
C VAL A 261 -19.70 -9.50 6.79
N GLY A 262 -19.00 -8.88 7.74
CA GLY A 262 -17.56 -9.03 7.90
C GLY A 262 -16.76 -8.55 6.69
N LYS A 263 -15.69 -9.27 6.34
CA LYS A 263 -14.80 -8.90 5.23
C LYS A 263 -15.50 -8.87 3.87
N ASP A 264 -16.49 -9.74 3.65
CA ASP A 264 -17.22 -9.76 2.38
C ASP A 264 -18.06 -8.49 2.21
N LYS A 265 -18.59 -7.95 3.29
CA LYS A 265 -19.31 -6.67 3.27
C LYS A 265 -18.40 -5.52 2.83
N ASN A 266 -17.20 -5.43 3.41
CA ASN A 266 -16.20 -4.43 3.04
C ASN A 266 -15.84 -4.52 1.55
N LYS A 267 -15.63 -5.75 1.04
CA LYS A 267 -15.32 -6.00 -0.36
C LYS A 267 -16.44 -5.56 -1.30
N GLU A 268 -17.71 -5.86 -0.98
CA GLU A 268 -18.82 -5.46 -1.85
C GLU A 268 -19.01 -3.94 -1.87
N ILE A 269 -18.85 -3.24 -0.74
CA ILE A 269 -18.89 -1.76 -0.69
C ILE A 269 -17.76 -1.17 -1.55
N ALA A 270 -16.53 -1.65 -1.35
CA ALA A 270 -15.37 -1.15 -2.09
C ALA A 270 -15.46 -1.44 -3.59
N LYS A 271 -15.96 -2.62 -3.99
CA LYS A 271 -16.22 -2.97 -5.40
C LYS A 271 -17.29 -2.07 -6.03
N GLU A 272 -18.37 -1.78 -5.31
CA GLU A 272 -19.41 -0.88 -5.81
C GLU A 272 -18.82 0.51 -6.09
N LEU A 273 -18.05 1.06 -5.16
CA LEU A 273 -17.39 2.34 -5.32
C LEU A 273 -16.36 2.33 -6.46
N ALA A 274 -15.60 1.25 -6.63
CA ALA A 274 -14.67 1.08 -7.75
C ALA A 274 -15.34 0.99 -9.13
N ARG A 275 -16.68 0.79 -9.18
CA ARG A 275 -17.47 0.81 -10.41
C ARG A 275 -18.00 2.20 -10.79
N LEU A 276 -17.87 3.20 -9.93
CA LEU A 276 -18.23 4.57 -10.28
C LEU A 276 -17.43 5.03 -11.52
N PRO A 277 -17.98 5.99 -12.31
CA PRO A 277 -17.25 6.59 -13.42
C PRO A 277 -15.87 7.11 -12.99
N LEU A 278 -14.88 7.06 -13.90
CA LEU A 278 -13.48 7.38 -13.58
C LEU A 278 -13.31 8.76 -12.95
N GLU A 279 -14.05 9.75 -13.45
CA GLU A 279 -14.05 11.12 -12.97
C GLU A 279 -14.58 11.28 -11.53
N GLN A 280 -15.28 10.28 -11.01
CA GLN A 280 -15.76 10.21 -9.63
C GLN A 280 -14.85 9.37 -8.73
N GLN A 281 -13.81 8.74 -9.29
CA GLN A 281 -12.82 7.99 -8.52
C GLN A 281 -11.82 8.93 -7.86
N PRO A 282 -11.17 8.52 -6.75
CA PRO A 282 -10.03 9.25 -6.18
C PRO A 282 -8.93 9.51 -7.22
N SER A 283 -8.20 10.62 -7.07
CA SER A 283 -7.14 11.05 -8.01
C SER A 283 -6.12 9.95 -8.29
N ASP A 284 -5.76 9.16 -7.29
CA ASP A 284 -4.77 8.09 -7.43
C ASP A 284 -5.30 6.93 -8.26
N PHE A 285 -6.60 6.64 -8.15
CA PHE A 285 -7.23 5.63 -8.98
C PHE A 285 -7.27 6.10 -10.43
N GLN A 286 -7.58 7.37 -10.66
CA GLN A 286 -7.50 7.99 -11.98
C GLN A 286 -6.07 7.95 -12.54
N GLY A 287 -5.08 8.31 -11.72
CA GLY A 287 -3.66 8.27 -12.05
C GLY A 287 -3.21 6.87 -12.44
N LEU A 288 -3.56 5.86 -11.65
CA LEU A 288 -3.22 4.47 -11.92
C LEU A 288 -3.80 4.00 -13.26
N ILE A 289 -5.09 4.30 -13.51
CA ILE A 289 -5.74 3.95 -14.77
C ILE A 289 -5.04 4.62 -15.95
N ASN A 290 -4.74 5.91 -15.86
CA ASN A 290 -4.09 6.65 -16.94
C ASN A 290 -2.67 6.14 -17.22
N LEU A 291 -1.90 5.88 -16.16
CA LEU A 291 -0.55 5.30 -16.27
C LEU A 291 -0.61 3.95 -16.99
N LEU A 292 -1.48 3.04 -16.55
CA LEU A 292 -1.57 1.70 -17.14
C LEU A 292 -2.13 1.70 -18.57
N LYS A 293 -3.16 2.53 -18.86
CA LYS A 293 -3.68 2.71 -20.23
C LYS A 293 -2.60 3.11 -21.20
N SER A 294 -1.78 4.10 -20.86
CA SER A 294 -0.69 4.55 -21.72
C SER A 294 0.31 3.44 -22.08
N LYS A 295 0.46 2.42 -21.22
CA LYS A 295 1.38 1.29 -21.45
C LYS A 295 0.74 0.17 -22.24
N VAL A 296 -0.53 -0.14 -21.97
CA VAL A 296 -1.27 -1.16 -22.72
C VAL A 296 -1.50 -0.69 -24.16
N ASP A 297 -1.86 0.57 -24.38
CA ASP A 297 -2.10 1.12 -25.72
C ASP A 297 -0.80 1.37 -26.51
N GLY A 298 0.34 1.53 -25.81
CA GLY A 298 1.66 1.71 -26.39
C GLY A 298 2.45 0.42 -26.68
N SER A 299 1.89 -0.76 -26.38
CA SER A 299 2.52 -2.10 -26.52
C SER A 299 1.93 -2.93 -27.65
#